data_AF-A0A0W0VDA6-F1
#
_entry.id   AF-A0A0W0VDA6-F1
#
_cell.length_a   1.000
_cell.length_b   1.000
_cell.length_c   1.000
_cell.angle_alpha   90.00
_cell.angle_beta   90.00
_cell.angle_gamma   90.00
#
_symmetry.space_group_name_H-M   'P 1'
#
loop_
_entity.id
_entity.type
_entity.pdbx_description
1 polymer ?
#
loop_
_entity_poly.entity_id
_entity_poly.type
_entity_poly.pdbx_seq_one_letter_code
_entity_poly.pdbx_strand_id
1 'polypeptide(L)'
;MTHSIIQEEVNIFQFPKDIHPADPDFEITIGDLHGNAMKLMFMLVKQGITSNLNDKDYAQLVTIYEKSAERLTKTDLNEFNRIINGIKFNKAAIRLIGDELADRGSNDYFTLRILQKLREQQVSVEILMSNHSVEFLQACEMHQENKAFKAPLLKHDHARSLENMQTLIERKLITPKEVFEITDSAYKPSLKVISYTLSEDDSEIVIFSHAPIGLNTIADLAQQFGVNYEDSTAVELAKTIDNINRKFQDYARRNTIGKLCPAEAMYKGYSDTFFSSDLKAYPFVGVMWNRGYVAIERPAEHNGYKLVYAHGHDSHDPLQNEAYVHNLDFLNTLGRPELWHREGGTYRVLQTNRKQLLAEELTARSAAIENTSSSPTEEQESLLQIQAATLGELKESFESQMDAIATKAAILRQDGHDDAANAAALLHQKVMQSYGETLGKRGNVKLFKQECQDAIAESRSALENHRGFKLILRYLAATITGFGVLFVAADLGYKFATGKHFSFFQTKTAQMLSTLEQTLEQATKEHPSEQTTHP
;
A
#
# COMPACT_ATOMS: atom_id res chain seq x y z
N MET A 1 -16.86 18.14 -11.91
CA MET A 1 -17.15 17.32 -10.72
C MET A 1 -16.00 16.36 -10.59
N THR A 2 -15.34 16.36 -9.45
CA THR A 2 -14.15 15.56 -9.09
C THR A 2 -14.48 14.11 -8.78
N HIS A 3 -15.76 13.82 -8.54
CA HIS A 3 -16.26 12.50 -8.17
C HIS A 3 -17.62 12.20 -8.81
N SER A 4 -17.92 10.92 -9.05
CA SER A 4 -19.21 10.44 -9.57
C SER A 4 -19.52 9.03 -9.07
N ILE A 5 -20.81 8.73 -8.85
CA ILE A 5 -21.27 7.40 -8.41
C ILE A 5 -21.80 6.64 -9.62
N ILE A 6 -21.31 5.41 -9.80
CA ILE A 6 -21.89 4.43 -10.72
C ILE A 6 -22.75 3.49 -9.89
N GLN A 7 -24.03 3.35 -10.24
CA GLN A 7 -24.97 2.47 -9.55
C GLN A 7 -25.83 1.68 -10.52
N GLU A 8 -25.85 0.35 -10.38
CA GLU A 8 -26.56 -0.56 -11.28
C GLU A 8 -27.03 -1.82 -10.52
N GLU A 9 -28.07 -2.50 -11.00
CA GLU A 9 -28.42 -3.84 -10.51
C GLU A 9 -27.65 -4.89 -11.30
N VAL A 10 -26.91 -5.76 -10.60
CA VAL A 10 -26.01 -6.74 -11.23
C VAL A 10 -26.07 -8.10 -10.55
N ASN A 11 -25.59 -9.13 -11.25
CA ASN A 11 -25.31 -10.43 -10.66
C ASN A 11 -23.81 -10.73 -10.71
N ILE A 12 -23.15 -10.71 -9.56
CA ILE A 12 -21.69 -10.92 -9.45
C ILE A 12 -21.27 -12.37 -9.79
N PHE A 13 -22.21 -13.29 -9.95
CA PHE A 13 -21.95 -14.67 -10.38
C PHE A 13 -22.16 -14.88 -11.88
N GLN A 14 -22.45 -13.82 -12.63
CA GLN A 14 -22.49 -13.81 -14.09
C GLN A 14 -21.42 -12.87 -14.62
N PHE A 15 -20.85 -13.19 -15.78
CA PHE A 15 -19.91 -12.30 -16.44
C PHE A 15 -20.62 -10.98 -16.81
N PRO A 16 -20.03 -9.80 -16.52
CA PRO A 16 -20.67 -8.52 -16.82
C PRO A 16 -20.82 -8.32 -18.34
N LYS A 17 -22.00 -7.88 -18.78
CA LYS A 17 -22.27 -7.62 -20.20
C LYS A 17 -21.79 -6.25 -20.66
N ASP A 18 -22.00 -5.23 -19.83
CA ASP A 18 -21.63 -3.85 -20.12
C ASP A 18 -20.38 -3.49 -19.33
N ILE A 19 -19.23 -3.40 -19.99
CA ILE A 19 -17.94 -3.10 -19.35
C ILE A 19 -17.63 -1.60 -19.53
N HIS A 20 -17.44 -0.91 -18.41
CA HIS A 20 -16.92 0.45 -18.37
C HIS A 20 -15.42 0.39 -18.68
N PRO A 21 -14.89 1.15 -19.65
CA PRO A 21 -13.47 1.14 -19.95
C PRO A 21 -12.68 1.70 -18.76
N ALA A 22 -11.58 1.04 -18.40
CA ALA A 22 -10.68 1.57 -17.38
C ALA A 22 -10.07 2.88 -17.87
N ASP A 23 -10.17 3.91 -17.03
CA ASP A 23 -9.56 5.20 -17.28
C ASP A 23 -8.42 5.41 -16.27
N PRO A 24 -7.16 5.56 -16.73
CA PRO A 24 -5.99 5.67 -15.86
C PRO A 24 -5.96 6.98 -15.04
N ASP A 25 -6.75 7.97 -15.44
CA ASP A 25 -6.87 9.27 -14.76
C ASP A 25 -7.90 9.22 -13.63
N PHE A 26 -8.62 8.12 -13.48
CA PHE A 26 -9.55 7.91 -12.38
C PHE A 26 -9.11 6.80 -11.43
N GLU A 27 -9.61 6.93 -10.21
CA GLU A 27 -9.56 5.91 -9.20
C GLU A 27 -10.96 5.39 -8.91
N ILE A 28 -11.09 4.06 -8.82
CA ILE A 28 -12.34 3.39 -8.51
C ILE A 28 -12.32 2.97 -7.04
N THR A 29 -13.21 3.56 -6.25
CA THR A 29 -13.46 3.19 -4.86
C THR A 29 -14.62 2.20 -4.79
N ILE A 30 -14.32 1.04 -4.22
CA ILE A 30 -15.21 -0.09 -3.99
C ILE A 30 -15.63 -0.08 -2.51
N GLY A 31 -16.94 -0.17 -2.24
CA GLY A 31 -17.49 -0.29 -0.88
C GLY A 31 -17.11 -1.60 -0.19
N ASP A 32 -17.85 -1.98 0.87
CA ASP A 32 -17.59 -3.19 1.63
C ASP A 32 -17.59 -4.44 0.72
N LEU A 33 -16.52 -5.24 0.80
CA LEU A 33 -16.34 -6.42 -0.04
C LEU A 33 -16.97 -7.70 0.55
N HIS A 34 -17.26 -7.73 1.85
CA HIS A 34 -17.77 -8.87 2.60
C HIS A 34 -16.94 -10.17 2.42
N GLY A 35 -15.63 -10.05 2.29
CA GLY A 35 -14.71 -11.16 2.03
C GLY A 35 -14.95 -11.87 0.68
N ASN A 36 -15.72 -11.26 -0.23
CA ASN A 36 -16.22 -11.92 -1.43
C ASN A 36 -15.31 -11.69 -2.63
N ALA A 37 -14.44 -12.65 -2.91
CA ALA A 37 -13.52 -12.63 -4.05
C ALA A 37 -14.23 -12.49 -5.42
N MET A 38 -15.46 -13.03 -5.58
CA MET A 38 -16.20 -12.86 -6.84
C MET A 38 -16.77 -11.47 -7.00
N LYS A 39 -17.13 -10.80 -5.89
CA LYS A 39 -17.48 -9.37 -5.93
C LYS A 39 -16.27 -8.57 -6.44
N LEU A 40 -15.07 -8.80 -5.90
CA LEU A 40 -13.85 -8.13 -6.37
C LEU A 40 -13.60 -8.40 -7.86
N MET A 41 -13.64 -9.67 -8.27
CA MET A 41 -13.44 -10.03 -9.68
C MET A 41 -14.49 -9.39 -10.60
N PHE A 42 -15.77 -9.41 -10.22
CA PHE A 42 -16.82 -8.77 -10.98
C PHE A 42 -16.50 -7.30 -11.22
N MET A 43 -16.08 -6.58 -10.18
CA MET A 43 -15.77 -5.16 -10.25
C MET A 43 -14.55 -4.87 -11.13
N LEU A 44 -13.50 -5.70 -11.03
CA LEU A 44 -12.33 -5.58 -11.91
C LEU A 44 -12.70 -5.79 -13.39
N VAL A 45 -13.64 -6.69 -13.70
CA VAL A 45 -14.11 -6.89 -15.08
C VAL A 45 -15.04 -5.76 -15.51
N LYS A 46 -16.04 -5.43 -14.69
CA LYS A 46 -17.06 -4.42 -14.96
C LYS A 46 -16.46 -3.04 -15.20
N GLN A 47 -15.36 -2.71 -14.53
CA GLN A 47 -14.63 -1.44 -14.68
C GLN A 47 -13.48 -1.53 -15.70
N GLY A 48 -13.44 -2.58 -16.52
CA GLY A 48 -12.49 -2.71 -17.62
C GLY A 48 -11.04 -2.82 -17.14
N ILE A 49 -10.83 -3.10 -15.85
CA ILE A 49 -9.49 -3.25 -15.26
C ILE A 49 -8.89 -4.57 -15.73
N THR A 50 -9.69 -5.63 -15.92
CA THR A 50 -9.24 -6.84 -16.63
C THR A 50 -9.36 -6.67 -18.15
N SER A 51 -8.34 -7.04 -18.91
CA SER A 51 -8.36 -6.92 -20.39
C SER A 51 -8.60 -8.22 -21.15
N ASN A 52 -8.44 -9.39 -20.51
CA ASN A 52 -8.46 -10.69 -21.20
C ASN A 52 -9.21 -11.80 -20.48
N LEU A 53 -9.95 -11.50 -19.40
CA LEU A 53 -10.80 -12.49 -18.75
C LEU A 53 -12.09 -12.66 -19.58
N ASN A 54 -12.43 -13.91 -19.90
CA ASN A 54 -13.62 -14.25 -20.69
C ASN A 54 -14.70 -14.92 -19.82
N ASP A 55 -15.91 -15.01 -20.35
CA ASP A 55 -17.08 -15.60 -19.67
C ASP A 55 -16.84 -17.05 -19.20
N LYS A 56 -16.16 -17.87 -20.01
CA LYS A 56 -15.86 -19.27 -19.64
C LYS A 56 -14.95 -19.36 -18.42
N ASP A 57 -13.85 -18.61 -18.41
CA ASP A 57 -12.92 -18.58 -17.28
C ASP A 57 -13.60 -17.95 -16.04
N TYR A 58 -14.43 -16.93 -16.21
CA TYR A 58 -15.20 -16.33 -15.12
C TYR A 58 -16.20 -17.32 -14.50
N ALA A 59 -16.95 -18.05 -15.31
CA ALA A 59 -17.87 -19.10 -14.86
C ALA A 59 -17.12 -20.22 -14.12
N GLN A 60 -15.89 -20.52 -14.53
CA GLN A 60 -15.03 -21.48 -13.83
C GLN A 60 -14.58 -20.94 -12.45
N LEU A 61 -14.25 -19.65 -12.34
CA LEU A 61 -13.96 -19.01 -11.04
C LEU A 61 -15.18 -19.08 -10.11
N VAL A 62 -16.38 -18.76 -10.61
CA VAL A 62 -17.64 -18.88 -9.86
C VAL A 62 -17.84 -20.31 -9.36
N THR A 63 -17.69 -21.29 -10.25
CA THR A 63 -17.86 -22.72 -9.91
C THR A 63 -16.90 -23.16 -8.81
N ILE A 64 -15.66 -22.66 -8.81
CA ILE A 64 -14.68 -22.96 -7.77
C ILE A 64 -15.05 -22.24 -6.46
N TYR A 65 -15.42 -20.96 -6.55
CA TYR A 65 -15.79 -20.13 -5.39
C TYR A 65 -16.99 -20.68 -4.62
N GLU A 66 -17.99 -21.24 -5.31
CA GLU A 66 -19.19 -21.84 -4.71
C GLU A 66 -18.92 -23.17 -3.99
N LYS A 67 -17.75 -23.79 -4.17
CA LYS A 67 -17.40 -25.02 -3.43
C LYS A 67 -17.07 -24.68 -1.99
N SER A 68 -17.63 -25.47 -1.06
CA SER A 68 -17.22 -25.38 0.35
C SER A 68 -15.74 -25.72 0.54
N ALA A 69 -15.15 -25.21 1.61
CA ALA A 69 -13.73 -25.40 1.90
C ALA A 69 -13.33 -26.87 2.01
N GLU A 70 -14.23 -27.76 2.42
CA GLU A 70 -14.02 -29.21 2.53
C GLU A 70 -14.08 -29.93 1.18
N ARG A 71 -14.79 -29.34 0.21
CA ARG A 71 -14.99 -29.90 -1.13
C ARG A 71 -13.97 -29.40 -2.14
N LEU A 72 -13.28 -28.30 -1.87
CA LEU A 72 -12.19 -27.82 -2.70
C LEU A 72 -11.07 -28.87 -2.81
N THR A 73 -10.50 -29.01 -4.00
CA THR A 73 -9.39 -29.93 -4.28
C THR A 73 -8.14 -29.17 -4.73
N LYS A 74 -6.99 -29.85 -4.76
CA LYS A 74 -5.77 -29.25 -5.32
C LYS A 74 -5.95 -28.86 -6.79
N THR A 75 -6.71 -29.64 -7.56
CA THR A 75 -7.05 -29.33 -8.96
C THR A 75 -7.85 -28.04 -9.06
N ASP A 76 -8.83 -27.83 -8.16
CA ASP A 76 -9.62 -26.60 -8.13
C ASP A 76 -8.74 -25.37 -7.85
N LEU A 77 -7.86 -25.45 -6.85
CA LEU A 77 -6.95 -24.34 -6.53
C LEU A 77 -5.93 -24.09 -7.65
N ASN A 78 -5.43 -25.14 -8.29
CA ASN A 78 -4.54 -25.01 -9.44
C ASN A 78 -5.24 -24.32 -10.61
N GLU A 79 -6.51 -24.66 -10.86
CA GLU A 79 -7.30 -24.04 -11.93
C GLU A 79 -7.64 -22.58 -11.62
N PHE A 80 -8.05 -22.28 -10.38
CA PHE A 80 -8.23 -20.89 -9.93
C PHE A 80 -6.94 -20.08 -10.16
N ASN A 81 -5.81 -20.60 -9.68
CA ASN A 81 -4.52 -19.95 -9.83
C ASN A 81 -4.09 -19.80 -11.29
N ARG A 82 -4.36 -20.79 -12.15
CA ARG A 82 -4.10 -20.72 -13.59
C ARG A 82 -4.86 -19.56 -14.22
N ILE A 83 -6.14 -19.42 -13.91
CA ILE A 83 -6.99 -18.35 -14.43
C ILE A 83 -6.47 -16.99 -13.93
N ILE A 84 -6.34 -16.80 -12.61
CA ILE A 84 -5.87 -15.54 -12.01
C ILE A 84 -4.49 -15.14 -12.56
N ASN A 85 -3.55 -16.07 -12.65
CA ASN A 85 -2.22 -15.78 -13.17
C ASN A 85 -2.23 -15.39 -14.66
N GLY A 86 -3.22 -15.87 -15.42
CA GLY A 86 -3.41 -15.54 -16.84
C GLY A 86 -4.05 -14.17 -17.09
N ILE A 87 -4.63 -13.53 -16.07
CA ILE A 87 -5.26 -12.22 -16.19
C ILE A 87 -4.20 -11.14 -16.46
N LYS A 88 -4.55 -10.22 -17.35
CA LYS A 88 -3.85 -8.97 -17.62
C LYS A 88 -4.71 -7.81 -17.15
N PHE A 89 -4.10 -6.92 -16.39
CA PHE A 89 -4.74 -5.71 -15.90
C PHE A 89 -4.32 -4.49 -16.72
N ASN A 90 -5.29 -3.62 -17.00
CA ASN A 90 -5.07 -2.28 -17.50
C ASN A 90 -4.56 -1.39 -16.36
N LYS A 91 -3.89 -0.29 -16.72
CA LYS A 91 -3.44 0.70 -15.74
C LYS A 91 -4.68 1.33 -15.10
N ALA A 92 -4.84 1.15 -13.79
CA ALA A 92 -5.93 1.70 -13.01
C ALA A 92 -5.46 1.94 -11.56
N ALA A 93 -6.25 2.74 -10.83
CA ALA A 93 -6.16 2.86 -9.38
C ALA A 93 -7.45 2.34 -8.74
N ILE A 94 -7.28 1.58 -7.66
CA ILE A 94 -8.37 0.92 -6.94
C ILE A 94 -8.24 1.25 -5.47
N ARG A 95 -9.34 1.65 -4.85
CA ARG A 95 -9.47 1.74 -3.40
C ARG A 95 -10.53 0.77 -2.91
N LEU A 96 -10.18 -0.06 -1.94
CA LEU A 96 -11.11 -0.91 -1.21
C LEU A 96 -11.43 -0.23 0.12
N ILE A 97 -12.72 0.04 0.39
CA ILE A 97 -13.17 0.65 1.65
C ILE A 97 -12.96 -0.28 2.85
N GLY A 98 -12.80 -1.58 2.63
CA GLY A 98 -12.45 -2.55 3.65
C GLY A 98 -13.26 -3.83 3.54
N ASP A 99 -13.18 -4.64 4.59
CA ASP A 99 -13.92 -5.91 4.75
C ASP A 99 -13.64 -6.90 3.60
N GLU A 100 -12.40 -6.86 3.09
CA GLU A 100 -11.93 -7.71 2.01
C GLU A 100 -11.45 -9.10 2.44
N LEU A 101 -11.11 -9.26 3.71
CA LEU A 101 -10.65 -10.51 4.33
C LEU A 101 -11.35 -10.72 5.68
N ALA A 102 -11.29 -11.95 6.21
CA ALA A 102 -11.87 -12.35 7.49
C ALA A 102 -13.32 -11.94 7.69
N ASP A 103 -14.13 -12.08 6.64
CA ASP A 103 -15.55 -11.77 6.65
C ASP A 103 -16.38 -12.99 6.19
N ARG A 104 -17.60 -12.77 5.73
CA ARG A 104 -18.62 -13.74 5.39
C ARG A 104 -18.37 -14.45 4.08
N GLY A 105 -17.40 -14.02 3.27
CA GLY A 105 -17.11 -14.61 1.96
C GLY A 105 -16.71 -16.09 2.01
N SER A 106 -16.42 -16.66 0.84
CA SER A 106 -16.10 -18.09 0.74
C SER A 106 -14.73 -18.43 1.32
N ASN A 107 -13.67 -17.72 0.92
CA ASN A 107 -12.30 -18.06 1.33
C ASN A 107 -11.32 -16.90 1.09
N ASP A 108 -10.58 -16.50 2.12
CA ASP A 108 -9.60 -15.40 2.05
C ASP A 108 -8.46 -15.69 1.05
N TYR A 109 -8.12 -16.96 0.84
CA TYR A 109 -7.09 -17.33 -0.14
C TYR A 109 -7.41 -16.79 -1.53
N PHE A 110 -8.68 -16.77 -1.94
CA PHE A 110 -9.07 -16.28 -3.26
C PHE A 110 -8.84 -14.77 -3.39
N THR A 111 -9.24 -13.99 -2.38
CA THR A 111 -9.00 -12.53 -2.37
C THR A 111 -7.50 -12.23 -2.35
N LEU A 112 -6.73 -12.90 -1.49
CA LEU A 112 -5.28 -12.72 -1.40
C LEU A 112 -4.58 -12.97 -2.73
N ARG A 113 -4.97 -14.01 -3.48
CA ARG A 113 -4.39 -14.31 -4.80
C ARG A 113 -4.72 -13.26 -5.86
N ILE A 114 -5.90 -12.66 -5.79
CA ILE A 114 -6.26 -11.54 -6.68
C ILE A 114 -5.41 -10.30 -6.34
N LEU A 115 -5.29 -9.96 -5.06
CA LEU A 115 -4.46 -8.83 -4.60
C LEU A 115 -2.98 -9.03 -4.95
N GLN A 116 -2.45 -10.25 -4.80
CA GLN A 116 -1.10 -10.60 -5.24
C GLN A 116 -0.92 -10.30 -6.73
N LYS A 117 -1.87 -10.73 -7.56
CA LYS A 117 -1.78 -10.55 -9.01
C LYS A 117 -1.85 -9.09 -9.42
N LEU A 118 -2.70 -8.29 -8.77
CA LEU A 118 -2.76 -6.83 -8.97
C LEU A 118 -1.41 -6.19 -8.66
N ARG A 119 -0.80 -6.56 -7.53
CA ARG A 119 0.53 -6.07 -7.13
C ARG A 119 1.64 -6.47 -8.10
N GLU A 120 1.65 -7.72 -8.56
CA GLU A 120 2.63 -8.23 -9.54
C GLU A 120 2.58 -7.47 -10.88
N GLN A 121 1.41 -6.95 -11.25
CA GLN A 121 1.22 -6.12 -12.45
C GLN A 121 1.20 -4.62 -12.15
N GLN A 122 1.63 -4.21 -10.95
CA GLN A 122 1.77 -2.81 -10.55
C GLN A 122 0.48 -2.00 -10.67
N VAL A 123 -0.68 -2.64 -10.48
CA VAL A 123 -1.94 -1.93 -10.31
C VAL A 123 -1.90 -1.20 -8.96
N SER A 124 -2.31 0.07 -8.95
CA SER A 124 -2.34 0.86 -7.71
C SER A 124 -3.53 0.40 -6.89
N VAL A 125 -3.27 -0.15 -5.70
CA VAL A 125 -4.30 -0.63 -4.78
C VAL A 125 -4.11 0.01 -3.42
N GLU A 126 -5.16 0.61 -2.92
CA GLU A 126 -5.29 1.04 -1.52
C GLU A 126 -6.39 0.24 -0.84
N ILE A 127 -6.17 -0.13 0.41
CA ILE A 127 -7.13 -0.87 1.23
C ILE A 127 -7.25 -0.13 2.55
N LEU A 128 -8.43 0.38 2.85
CA LEU A 128 -8.67 1.06 4.11
C LEU A 128 -8.81 0.02 5.23
N MET A 129 -8.22 0.33 6.38
CA MET A 129 -8.32 -0.52 7.56
C MET A 129 -9.77 -0.66 8.01
N SER A 130 -10.25 -1.89 8.06
CA SER A 130 -11.55 -2.23 8.63
C SER A 130 -11.44 -3.11 9.87
N ASN A 131 -12.58 -3.30 10.53
CA ASN A 131 -12.69 -4.21 11.66
C ASN A 131 -12.40 -5.67 11.23
N HIS A 132 -12.73 -6.07 10.01
CA HIS A 132 -12.37 -7.40 9.52
C HIS A 132 -10.90 -7.48 9.07
N SER A 133 -10.33 -6.42 8.48
CA SER A 133 -8.90 -6.35 8.15
C SER A 133 -8.02 -6.59 9.38
N VAL A 134 -8.36 -5.99 10.53
CA VAL A 134 -7.56 -6.16 11.76
C VAL A 134 -7.67 -7.58 12.33
N GLU A 135 -8.81 -8.25 12.21
CA GLU A 135 -8.98 -9.64 12.66
C GLU A 135 -8.11 -10.60 11.84
N PHE A 136 -8.03 -10.38 10.52
CA PHE A 136 -7.09 -11.11 9.64
C PHE A 136 -5.62 -10.87 10.05
N LEU A 137 -5.25 -9.61 10.29
CA LEU A 137 -3.88 -9.24 10.63
C LEU A 137 -3.47 -9.76 12.01
N GLN A 138 -4.34 -9.65 13.02
CA GLN A 138 -4.09 -10.23 14.33
C GLN A 138 -4.00 -11.77 14.28
N ALA A 139 -4.82 -12.42 13.46
CA ALA A 139 -4.68 -13.86 13.22
C ALA A 139 -3.30 -14.22 12.63
N CYS A 140 -2.75 -13.38 11.75
CA CYS A 140 -1.39 -13.54 11.23
C CYS A 140 -0.34 -13.31 12.33
N GLU A 141 -0.46 -12.24 13.12
CA GLU A 141 0.46 -11.86 14.20
C GLU A 141 0.53 -12.96 15.29
N MET A 142 -0.61 -13.56 15.63
CA MET A 142 -0.73 -14.59 16.68
C MET A 142 -0.51 -16.01 16.16
N HIS A 143 -0.34 -16.23 14.85
CA HIS A 143 -0.28 -17.58 14.28
C HIS A 143 0.86 -18.43 14.86
N GLN A 144 2.00 -17.83 15.23
CA GLN A 144 3.11 -18.59 15.85
C GLN A 144 2.69 -19.24 17.18
N GLU A 145 1.86 -18.55 17.95
CA GLU A 145 1.35 -19.02 19.24
C GLU A 145 0.16 -19.95 19.07
N ASN A 146 -0.82 -19.54 18.25
CA ASN A 146 -2.09 -20.24 18.07
C ASN A 146 -2.00 -21.44 17.13
N LYS A 147 -0.99 -21.48 16.25
CA LYS A 147 -0.82 -22.47 15.17
C LYS A 147 -2.04 -22.58 14.23
N ALA A 148 -2.85 -21.53 14.17
CA ALA A 148 -4.03 -21.43 13.33
C ALA A 148 -4.33 -19.96 13.03
N PHE A 149 -4.90 -19.72 11.84
CA PHE A 149 -5.49 -18.43 11.50
C PHE A 149 -6.91 -18.39 12.05
N LYS A 150 -7.11 -17.65 13.14
CA LYS A 150 -8.41 -17.50 13.80
C LYS A 150 -8.64 -16.05 14.19
N ALA A 151 -9.81 -15.53 13.86
CA ALA A 151 -10.26 -14.21 14.29
C ALA A 151 -10.30 -14.16 15.83
N PRO A 152 -9.63 -13.19 16.48
CA PRO A 152 -9.64 -13.09 17.95
C PRO A 152 -11.02 -12.78 18.54
N LEU A 153 -11.84 -11.95 17.87
CA LEU A 153 -13.11 -11.47 18.40
C LEU A 153 -14.32 -11.97 17.60
N LEU A 154 -14.21 -11.99 16.27
CA LEU A 154 -15.34 -12.33 15.41
C LEU A 154 -15.73 -13.81 15.52
N LYS A 155 -17.04 -14.08 15.47
CA LYS A 155 -17.59 -15.44 15.41
C LYS A 155 -17.45 -16.01 14.00
N HIS A 156 -17.53 -17.35 13.89
CA HIS A 156 -17.45 -18.08 12.63
C HIS A 156 -18.26 -17.45 11.49
N ASP A 157 -19.54 -17.18 11.72
CA ASP A 157 -20.41 -16.65 10.66
C ASP A 157 -19.98 -15.27 10.15
N HIS A 158 -19.23 -14.51 10.95
CA HIS A 158 -18.71 -13.19 10.60
C HIS A 158 -17.27 -13.21 10.10
N ALA A 159 -16.55 -14.33 10.19
CA ALA A 159 -15.15 -14.46 9.73
C ALA A 159 -14.92 -15.75 8.93
N ARG A 160 -15.98 -16.24 8.29
CA ARG A 160 -16.01 -17.52 7.58
C ARG A 160 -14.92 -17.65 6.52
N SER A 161 -14.60 -16.59 5.80
CA SER A 161 -13.59 -16.62 4.74
C SER A 161 -12.19 -16.93 5.29
N LEU A 162 -11.86 -16.43 6.50
CA LEU A 162 -10.62 -16.73 7.21
C LEU A 162 -10.58 -18.18 7.69
N GLU A 163 -11.66 -18.64 8.32
CA GLU A 163 -11.73 -20.03 8.84
C GLU A 163 -11.72 -21.07 7.71
N ASN A 164 -12.34 -20.74 6.57
CA ASN A 164 -12.27 -21.57 5.37
C ASN A 164 -10.86 -21.59 4.77
N MET A 165 -10.10 -20.49 4.84
CA MET A 165 -8.68 -20.50 4.45
C MET A 165 -7.86 -21.41 5.38
N GLN A 166 -8.12 -21.35 6.69
CA GLN A 166 -7.50 -22.26 7.67
C GLN A 166 -7.82 -23.74 7.34
N THR A 167 -9.04 -24.05 6.90
CA THR A 167 -9.41 -25.40 6.45
C THR A 167 -8.56 -25.86 5.25
N LEU A 168 -8.22 -24.97 4.30
CA LEU A 168 -7.32 -25.32 3.19
C LEU A 168 -5.91 -25.65 3.67
N ILE A 169 -5.44 -24.98 4.71
CA ILE A 169 -4.13 -25.23 5.35
C ILE A 169 -4.12 -26.60 6.03
N GLU A 170 -5.15 -26.90 6.82
CA GLU A 170 -5.28 -28.19 7.54
C GLU A 170 -5.35 -29.37 6.58
N ARG A 171 -6.03 -29.17 5.45
CA ARG A 171 -6.11 -30.15 4.35
C ARG A 171 -4.86 -30.17 3.46
N LYS A 172 -3.81 -29.39 3.81
CA LYS A 172 -2.52 -29.29 3.10
C LYS A 172 -2.67 -28.90 1.62
N LEU A 173 -3.74 -28.18 1.29
CA LEU A 173 -3.98 -27.68 -0.06
C LEU A 173 -3.18 -26.41 -0.34
N ILE A 174 -2.95 -25.60 0.69
CA ILE A 174 -2.06 -24.43 0.73
C ILE A 174 -1.19 -24.50 1.99
N THR A 175 -0.27 -23.54 2.17
CA THR A 175 0.60 -23.49 3.36
C THR A 175 0.49 -22.14 4.07
N PRO A 176 0.72 -22.07 5.40
CA PRO A 176 0.78 -20.80 6.12
C PRO A 176 1.83 -19.85 5.53
N LYS A 177 2.97 -20.40 5.11
CA LYS A 177 4.05 -19.64 4.48
C LYS A 177 3.59 -18.90 3.23
N GLU A 178 2.80 -19.56 2.38
CA GLU A 178 2.23 -18.94 1.18
C GLU A 178 1.32 -17.77 1.54
N VAL A 179 0.50 -17.91 2.59
CA VAL A 179 -0.36 -16.82 3.09
C VAL A 179 0.49 -15.64 3.57
N PHE A 180 1.50 -15.88 4.42
CA PHE A 180 2.40 -14.81 4.89
C PHE A 180 3.12 -14.10 3.75
N GLU A 181 3.65 -14.84 2.78
CA GLU A 181 4.34 -14.25 1.62
C GLU A 181 3.42 -13.31 0.83
N ILE A 182 2.15 -13.68 0.62
CA ILE A 182 1.17 -12.82 -0.06
C ILE A 182 0.80 -11.62 0.82
N THR A 183 0.53 -11.86 2.10
CA THR A 183 0.17 -10.80 3.06
C THR A 183 1.24 -9.73 3.13
N ASP A 184 2.51 -10.12 3.23
CA ASP A 184 3.64 -9.18 3.37
C ASP A 184 3.94 -8.44 2.07
N SER A 185 3.82 -9.11 0.92
CA SER A 185 4.23 -8.53 -0.37
C SER A 185 3.14 -7.72 -1.08
N ALA A 186 1.87 -8.06 -0.85
CA ALA A 186 0.74 -7.49 -1.59
C ALA A 186 -0.31 -6.80 -0.69
N TYR A 187 -0.61 -7.37 0.48
CA TYR A 187 -1.69 -6.85 1.32
C TYR A 187 -1.24 -5.68 2.19
N LYS A 188 -0.29 -5.90 3.12
CA LYS A 188 0.17 -4.87 4.08
C LYS A 188 0.65 -3.57 3.43
N PRO A 189 1.41 -3.58 2.31
CA PRO A 189 1.84 -2.35 1.66
C PRO A 189 0.68 -1.50 1.11
N SER A 190 -0.48 -2.10 0.89
CA SER A 190 -1.67 -1.44 0.35
C SER A 190 -2.55 -0.83 1.46
N LEU A 191 -2.27 -1.13 2.73
CA LEU A 191 -3.11 -0.69 3.86
C LEU A 191 -2.97 0.80 4.15
N LYS A 192 -4.10 1.45 4.43
CA LYS A 192 -4.20 2.85 4.87
C LYS A 192 -5.19 2.93 6.04
N VAL A 193 -4.96 3.80 7.00
CA VAL A 193 -5.96 4.10 8.04
C VAL A 193 -7.10 4.91 7.45
N ILE A 194 -6.73 5.95 6.70
CA ILE A 194 -7.61 6.88 5.99
C ILE A 194 -6.92 7.18 4.66
N SER A 195 -7.68 7.39 3.59
CA SER A 195 -7.14 7.87 2.33
C SER A 195 -7.80 9.18 1.89
N TYR A 196 -7.27 9.80 0.85
CA TYR A 196 -7.84 11.01 0.28
C TYR A 196 -7.62 11.11 -1.24
N THR A 197 -8.33 12.06 -1.83
CA THR A 197 -8.10 12.58 -3.19
C THR A 197 -8.31 14.09 -3.19
N LEU A 198 -7.44 14.83 -3.88
CA LEU A 198 -7.55 16.29 -4.03
C LEU A 198 -8.17 16.64 -5.39
N SER A 199 -8.86 17.78 -5.45
CA SER A 199 -9.21 18.40 -6.73
C SER A 199 -7.97 18.94 -7.45
N GLU A 200 -8.07 19.15 -8.76
CA GLU A 200 -6.98 19.70 -9.58
C GLU A 200 -6.46 21.05 -9.08
N ASP A 201 -7.35 21.88 -8.51
CA ASP A 201 -7.04 23.20 -7.97
C ASP A 201 -6.77 23.22 -6.46
N ASP A 202 -6.69 22.06 -5.81
CA ASP A 202 -6.48 21.90 -4.37
C ASP A 202 -7.57 22.56 -3.49
N SER A 203 -8.73 22.93 -4.06
CA SER A 203 -9.84 23.57 -3.34
C SER A 203 -10.82 22.58 -2.69
N GLU A 204 -10.68 21.29 -2.95
CA GLU A 204 -11.52 20.23 -2.41
C GLU A 204 -10.70 18.99 -2.08
N ILE A 205 -11.07 18.32 -0.99
CA ILE A 205 -10.55 17.02 -0.58
C ILE A 205 -11.70 16.04 -0.34
N VAL A 206 -11.59 14.88 -0.98
CA VAL A 206 -12.43 13.71 -0.69
C VAL A 206 -11.67 12.83 0.30
N ILE A 207 -12.26 12.56 1.45
CA ILE A 207 -11.70 11.72 2.52
C ILE A 207 -12.38 10.36 2.49
N PHE A 208 -11.58 9.30 2.52
CA PHE A 208 -12.04 7.92 2.47
C PHE A 208 -11.69 7.20 3.78
N SER A 209 -12.69 6.55 4.39
CA SER A 209 -12.53 5.73 5.60
C SER A 209 -13.39 4.47 5.52
N HIS A 210 -13.10 3.47 6.33
CA HIS A 210 -13.96 2.28 6.41
C HIS A 210 -15.31 2.63 7.06
N ALA A 211 -15.29 3.07 8.32
CA ALA A 211 -16.47 3.57 9.03
C ALA A 211 -16.59 5.12 8.90
N PRO A 212 -17.78 5.70 9.13
CA PRO A 212 -17.96 7.15 9.14
C PRO A 212 -17.06 7.84 10.18
N ILE A 213 -16.32 8.88 9.75
CA ILE A 213 -15.43 9.69 10.60
C ILE A 213 -15.61 11.19 10.32
N GLY A 214 -15.10 12.04 11.20
CA GLY A 214 -15.03 13.50 11.02
C GLY A 214 -13.60 14.04 11.09
N LEU A 215 -13.43 15.35 10.86
CA LEU A 215 -12.12 16.03 11.00
C LEU A 215 -11.53 15.83 12.39
N ASN A 216 -12.37 15.92 13.43
CA ASN A 216 -11.96 15.67 14.80
C ASN A 216 -11.40 14.25 15.00
N THR A 217 -11.92 13.24 14.29
CA THR A 217 -11.36 11.89 14.31
C THR A 217 -9.95 11.85 13.69
N ILE A 218 -9.70 12.61 12.63
CA ILE A 218 -8.38 12.72 12.00
C ILE A 218 -7.39 13.41 12.94
N ALA A 219 -7.84 14.46 13.66
CA ALA A 219 -7.04 15.13 14.68
C ALA A 219 -6.68 14.18 15.84
N ASP A 220 -7.65 13.42 16.34
CA ASP A 220 -7.43 12.43 17.41
C ASP A 220 -6.47 11.31 16.94
N LEU A 221 -6.56 10.86 15.67
CA LEU A 221 -5.58 9.93 15.08
C LEU A 221 -4.18 10.53 15.00
N ALA A 222 -4.05 11.77 14.51
CA ALA A 222 -2.77 12.46 14.44
C ALA A 222 -2.13 12.51 15.83
N GLN A 223 -2.91 12.85 16.86
CA GLN A 223 -2.46 12.79 18.25
C GLN A 223 -2.03 11.38 18.67
N GLN A 224 -2.84 10.34 18.38
CA GLN A 224 -2.53 8.95 18.72
C GLN A 224 -1.21 8.48 18.10
N PHE A 225 -0.91 8.89 16.87
CA PHE A 225 0.30 8.53 16.15
C PHE A 225 1.48 9.50 16.38
N GLY A 226 1.30 10.55 17.18
CA GLY A 226 2.34 11.56 17.44
C GLY A 226 2.72 12.36 16.19
N VAL A 227 1.72 12.69 15.37
CA VAL A 227 1.83 13.46 14.12
C VAL A 227 1.26 14.86 14.36
N ASN A 228 1.88 15.89 13.78
CA ASN A 228 1.31 17.24 13.82
C ASN A 228 0.03 17.28 12.96
N TYR A 229 -1.06 17.77 13.53
CA TYR A 229 -2.31 17.94 12.81
C TYR A 229 -2.37 19.34 12.20
N GLU A 230 -2.43 19.40 10.88
CA GLU A 230 -2.64 20.64 10.14
C GLU A 230 -3.74 20.46 9.10
N ASP A 231 -4.72 21.36 9.11
CA ASP A 231 -5.88 21.36 8.22
C ASP A 231 -6.20 22.78 7.70
N SER A 232 -5.22 23.67 7.72
CA SER A 232 -5.34 25.06 7.25
C SER A 232 -5.70 25.16 5.76
N THR A 233 -5.32 24.14 4.99
CA THR A 233 -5.73 23.93 3.59
C THR A 233 -5.98 22.44 3.34
N ALA A 234 -6.65 22.10 2.23
CA ALA A 234 -6.85 20.72 1.81
C ALA A 234 -5.51 19.96 1.65
N VAL A 235 -4.46 20.65 1.18
CA VAL A 235 -3.11 20.08 1.01
C VAL A 235 -2.44 19.80 2.35
N GLU A 236 -2.59 20.66 3.35
CA GLU A 236 -2.05 20.40 4.69
C GLU A 236 -2.80 19.24 5.37
N LEU A 237 -4.12 19.16 5.21
CA LEU A 237 -4.89 18.01 5.69
C LEU A 237 -4.45 16.70 5.01
N ALA A 238 -4.22 16.73 3.70
CA ALA A 238 -3.66 15.61 2.94
C ALA A 238 -2.29 15.16 3.49
N LYS A 239 -1.37 16.10 3.76
CA LYS A 239 -0.07 15.80 4.38
C LYS A 239 -0.22 15.19 5.77
N THR A 240 -1.16 15.68 6.57
CA THR A 240 -1.49 15.11 7.88
C THR A 240 -1.91 13.64 7.74
N ILE A 241 -2.80 13.33 6.78
CA ILE A 241 -3.23 11.94 6.50
C ILE A 241 -2.05 11.08 6.03
N ASP A 242 -1.18 11.58 5.16
CA ASP A 242 0.02 10.86 4.73
C ASP A 242 0.97 10.54 5.88
N ASN A 243 1.14 11.48 6.81
CA ASN A 243 1.96 11.29 8.00
C ASN A 243 1.36 10.24 8.96
N ILE A 244 0.03 10.25 9.17
CA ILE A 244 -0.68 9.20 9.92
C ILE A 244 -0.42 7.84 9.27
N ASN A 245 -0.63 7.72 7.96
CA ASN A 245 -0.43 6.47 7.24
C ASN A 245 1.02 5.98 7.28
N ARG A 246 2.00 6.89 7.26
CA ARG A 246 3.42 6.53 7.40
C ARG A 246 3.69 5.91 8.77
N LYS A 247 3.19 6.50 9.85
CA LYS A 247 3.32 5.93 11.20
C LYS A 247 2.59 4.60 11.32
N PHE A 248 1.40 4.47 10.76
CA PHE A 248 0.66 3.21 10.73
C PHE A 248 1.42 2.10 9.99
N GLN A 249 2.07 2.42 8.87
CA GLN A 249 2.86 1.44 8.11
C GLN A 249 4.02 0.84 8.92
N ASP A 250 4.55 1.54 9.93
CA ASP A 250 5.54 0.96 10.86
C ASP A 250 4.96 -0.20 11.67
N TYR A 251 3.71 -0.09 12.12
CA TYR A 251 3.02 -1.16 12.85
C TYR A 251 2.75 -2.35 11.94
N ALA A 252 2.33 -2.11 10.69
CA ALA A 252 2.08 -3.14 9.69
C ALA A 252 3.35 -3.93 9.35
N ARG A 253 4.47 -3.23 9.09
CA ARG A 253 5.78 -3.85 8.81
C ARG A 253 6.29 -4.69 9.98
N ARG A 254 6.05 -4.25 11.22
CA ARG A 254 6.53 -4.90 12.44
C ARG A 254 5.62 -6.00 12.97
N ASN A 255 4.48 -6.30 12.33
CA ASN A 255 3.49 -7.26 12.85
C ASN A 255 3.01 -6.86 14.25
N THR A 256 2.61 -5.60 14.41
CA THR A 256 2.18 -5.06 15.72
C THR A 256 0.90 -4.23 15.66
N ILE A 257 0.08 -4.37 14.61
CA ILE A 257 -1.19 -3.65 14.48
C ILE A 257 -2.12 -4.00 15.65
N GLY A 258 -2.05 -5.24 16.18
CA GLY A 258 -2.83 -5.62 17.35
C GLY A 258 -2.58 -4.73 18.58
N LYS A 259 -1.44 -4.06 18.69
CA LYS A 259 -1.15 -3.10 19.78
C LYS A 259 -1.97 -1.81 19.70
N LEU A 260 -2.49 -1.48 18.52
CA LEU A 260 -3.38 -0.33 18.31
C LEU A 260 -4.84 -0.64 18.68
N CYS A 261 -5.14 -1.91 18.99
CA CYS A 261 -6.49 -2.42 19.18
C CYS A 261 -6.66 -3.05 20.57
N PRO A 262 -6.78 -2.23 21.64
CA PRO A 262 -7.09 -2.74 22.96
C PRO A 262 -8.35 -3.61 22.93
N ALA A 263 -8.29 -4.78 23.60
CA ALA A 263 -9.39 -5.75 23.58
C ALA A 263 -10.73 -5.15 24.05
N GLU A 264 -10.70 -4.25 25.04
CA GLU A 264 -11.89 -3.53 25.51
C GLU A 264 -12.53 -2.68 24.40
N ALA A 265 -11.72 -1.90 23.69
CA ALA A 265 -12.20 -1.02 22.63
C ALA A 265 -12.78 -1.81 21.45
N MET A 266 -12.10 -2.89 21.05
CA MET A 266 -12.58 -3.81 20.01
C MET A 266 -13.91 -4.47 20.42
N TYR A 267 -14.03 -4.91 21.67
CA TYR A 267 -15.28 -5.49 22.19
C TYR A 267 -16.42 -4.47 22.21
N LYS A 268 -16.16 -3.22 22.62
CA LYS A 268 -17.16 -2.14 22.57
C LYS A 268 -17.64 -1.87 21.14
N GLY A 269 -16.72 -1.82 20.17
CA GLY A 269 -17.03 -1.72 18.74
C GLY A 269 -17.95 -2.85 18.27
N TYR A 270 -17.56 -4.10 18.55
CA TYR A 270 -18.31 -5.28 18.15
C TYR A 270 -19.70 -5.41 18.80
N SER A 271 -19.84 -4.95 20.04
CA SER A 271 -21.09 -5.04 20.81
C SER A 271 -22.03 -3.86 20.61
N ASP A 272 -21.70 -2.92 19.71
CA ASP A 272 -22.45 -1.67 19.47
C ASP A 272 -22.61 -0.83 20.75
N THR A 273 -21.57 -0.86 21.60
CA THR A 273 -21.46 -0.05 22.83
C THR A 273 -20.28 0.93 22.76
N PHE A 274 -19.86 1.28 21.54
CA PHE A 274 -18.80 2.23 21.27
C PHE A 274 -19.36 3.65 21.19
N PHE A 275 -19.13 4.46 22.22
CA PHE A 275 -19.71 5.79 22.34
C PHE A 275 -18.73 6.89 21.91
N SER A 276 -19.21 8.13 21.88
CA SER A 276 -18.42 9.32 21.52
C SER A 276 -17.14 9.49 22.36
N SER A 277 -17.19 9.17 23.64
CA SER A 277 -16.00 9.20 24.51
C SER A 277 -14.97 8.15 24.12
N ASP A 278 -15.41 6.99 23.63
CA ASP A 278 -14.52 5.92 23.17
C ASP A 278 -13.85 6.30 21.83
N LEU A 279 -14.55 7.03 20.96
CA LEU A 279 -13.98 7.51 19.69
C LEU A 279 -12.73 8.36 19.90
N LYS A 280 -12.75 9.26 20.90
CA LYS A 280 -11.58 10.07 21.25
C LYS A 280 -10.48 9.26 21.95
N ALA A 281 -10.86 8.29 22.78
CA ALA A 281 -9.91 7.46 23.51
C ALA A 281 -9.20 6.44 22.61
N TYR A 282 -9.90 5.95 21.57
CA TYR A 282 -9.45 4.88 20.69
C TYR A 282 -9.74 5.22 19.22
N PRO A 283 -9.17 6.31 18.67
CA PRO A 283 -9.56 6.80 17.34
C PRO A 283 -9.23 5.80 16.23
N PHE A 284 -8.15 5.03 16.33
CA PHE A 284 -7.87 3.92 15.39
C PHE A 284 -8.98 2.85 15.37
N VAL A 285 -9.49 2.45 16.53
CA VAL A 285 -10.63 1.51 16.63
C VAL A 285 -11.91 2.16 16.09
N GLY A 286 -12.09 3.45 16.37
CA GLY A 286 -13.22 4.23 15.88
C GLY A 286 -13.32 4.28 14.35
N VAL A 287 -12.20 4.44 13.64
CA VAL A 287 -12.18 4.46 12.16
C VAL A 287 -12.68 3.14 11.54
N MET A 288 -12.64 2.05 12.30
CA MET A 288 -13.09 0.73 11.89
C MET A 288 -14.52 0.38 12.34
N TRP A 289 -14.98 0.93 13.48
CA TRP A 289 -16.23 0.49 14.13
C TRP A 289 -17.30 1.57 14.29
N ASN A 290 -16.98 2.84 14.04
CA ASN A 290 -17.89 3.91 14.40
C ASN A 290 -19.24 3.80 13.69
N ARG A 291 -20.32 3.85 14.48
CA ARG A 291 -21.72 3.99 14.03
C ARG A 291 -22.39 5.20 14.69
N GLY A 292 -21.64 5.96 15.48
CA GLY A 292 -22.09 7.14 16.20
C GLY A 292 -21.83 8.42 15.42
N TYR A 293 -22.90 9.15 15.09
CA TYR A 293 -22.82 10.38 14.29
C TYR A 293 -22.81 11.67 15.10
N VAL A 294 -23.19 11.60 16.39
CA VAL A 294 -23.35 12.80 17.25
C VAL A 294 -22.02 13.50 17.52
N ALA A 295 -20.91 12.76 17.50
CA ALA A 295 -19.60 13.25 17.92
C ALA A 295 -18.59 13.43 16.77
N ILE A 296 -18.99 13.19 15.52
CA ILE A 296 -18.11 13.40 14.36
C ILE A 296 -18.41 14.73 13.68
N GLU A 297 -17.36 15.48 13.35
CA GLU A 297 -17.45 16.78 12.70
C GLU A 297 -17.24 16.62 11.20
N ARG A 298 -18.32 16.75 10.42
CA ARG A 298 -18.33 16.60 8.95
C ARG A 298 -18.90 17.84 8.26
N PRO A 299 -18.20 19.00 8.33
CA PRO A 299 -18.63 20.17 7.58
C PRO A 299 -18.43 19.95 6.08
N ALA A 300 -19.28 20.56 5.24
CA ALA A 300 -19.10 20.55 3.79
C ALA A 300 -17.93 21.47 3.34
N GLU A 301 -17.55 22.44 4.19
CA GLU A 301 -16.48 23.40 3.96
C GLU A 301 -15.73 23.67 5.27
N HIS A 302 -14.40 23.73 5.21
CA HIS A 302 -13.54 24.03 6.34
C HIS A 302 -12.34 24.86 5.86
N ASN A 303 -11.97 25.91 6.59
CA ASN A 303 -10.84 26.79 6.23
C ASN A 303 -10.79 27.23 4.75
N GLY A 304 -11.96 27.42 4.12
CA GLY A 304 -12.10 27.87 2.73
C GLY A 304 -11.92 26.79 1.66
N TYR A 305 -11.79 25.51 2.02
CA TYR A 305 -11.82 24.38 1.08
C TYR A 305 -13.00 23.44 1.36
N LYS A 306 -13.41 22.69 0.34
CA LYS A 306 -14.53 21.76 0.40
C LYS A 306 -14.11 20.39 0.90
N LEU A 307 -15.01 19.75 1.63
CA LEU A 307 -14.82 18.42 2.20
C LEU A 307 -15.91 17.47 1.72
N VAL A 308 -15.50 16.32 1.21
CA VAL A 308 -16.39 15.22 0.85
C VAL A 308 -15.97 13.98 1.63
N TYR A 309 -16.92 13.25 2.20
CA TYR A 309 -16.67 12.05 3.01
C TYR A 309 -17.20 10.82 2.28
N ALA A 310 -16.35 9.83 2.04
CA ALA A 310 -16.74 8.55 1.44
C ALA A 310 -16.40 7.40 2.38
N HIS A 311 -17.37 6.55 2.69
CA HIS A 311 -17.19 5.44 3.62
C HIS A 311 -18.12 4.25 3.32
N GLY A 312 -17.92 3.15 4.05
CA GLY A 312 -18.82 2.00 4.12
C GLY A 312 -19.25 1.74 5.57
N HIS A 313 -19.20 0.47 5.99
CA HIS A 313 -19.49 -0.12 7.31
C HIS A 313 -20.92 0.04 7.86
N ASP A 314 -21.50 1.23 7.69
CA ASP A 314 -22.83 1.56 8.17
C ASP A 314 -23.75 1.96 7.01
N SER A 315 -24.93 1.36 6.99
CA SER A 315 -25.97 1.59 5.98
C SER A 315 -26.94 2.71 6.36
N HIS A 316 -26.81 3.31 7.55
CA HIS A 316 -27.76 4.29 8.10
C HIS A 316 -27.10 5.64 8.42
N ASP A 317 -26.26 6.14 7.52
CA ASP A 317 -25.70 7.48 7.70
C ASP A 317 -26.81 8.55 7.61
N PRO A 318 -27.03 9.36 8.66
CA PRO A 318 -28.07 10.40 8.65
C PRO A 318 -27.83 11.49 7.60
N LEU A 319 -26.59 11.65 7.12
CA LEU A 319 -26.20 12.61 6.08
C LEU A 319 -26.08 11.95 4.69
N GLN A 320 -26.54 10.71 4.49
CA GLN A 320 -26.39 9.99 3.21
C GLN A 320 -27.03 10.69 1.98
N ASN A 321 -27.94 11.63 2.21
CA ASN A 321 -28.58 12.42 1.16
C ASN A 321 -27.85 13.74 0.87
N GLU A 322 -26.86 14.11 1.68
CA GLU A 322 -26.04 15.29 1.46
C GLU A 322 -25.06 15.04 0.32
N ALA A 323 -24.88 16.03 -0.55
CA ALA A 323 -24.04 15.89 -1.75
C ALA A 323 -22.55 15.63 -1.43
N TYR A 324 -22.12 15.98 -0.22
CA TYR A 324 -20.74 15.85 0.26
C TYR A 324 -20.52 14.59 1.12
N VAL A 325 -21.49 13.67 1.17
CA VAL A 325 -21.36 12.37 1.85
C VAL A 325 -21.69 11.24 0.88
N HIS A 326 -20.81 10.25 0.80
CA HIS A 326 -20.91 9.10 -0.07
C HIS A 326 -20.83 7.81 0.75
N ASN A 327 -21.99 7.35 1.19
CA ASN A 327 -22.10 6.01 1.75
C ASN A 327 -22.10 4.99 0.61
N LEU A 328 -21.06 4.16 0.54
CA LEU A 328 -20.90 3.10 -0.46
C LEU A 328 -21.54 1.78 -0.05
N ASP A 329 -22.00 1.67 1.20
CA ASP A 329 -22.78 0.54 1.71
C ASP A 329 -24.28 0.76 1.71
N PHE A 330 -24.72 1.98 1.38
CA PHE A 330 -26.12 2.27 1.15
C PHE A 330 -26.67 1.42 0.01
N LEU A 331 -27.64 0.56 0.32
CA LEU A 331 -28.26 -0.43 -0.58
C LEU A 331 -27.28 -1.49 -1.13
N ASN A 332 -26.04 -1.56 -0.65
CA ASN A 332 -25.07 -2.56 -1.07
C ASN A 332 -25.46 -3.93 -0.50
N THR A 333 -26.17 -4.71 -1.30
CA THR A 333 -26.61 -6.08 -0.96
C THR A 333 -25.68 -7.15 -1.52
N LEU A 334 -24.74 -6.78 -2.38
CA LEU A 334 -23.86 -7.71 -3.08
C LEU A 334 -22.93 -8.44 -2.11
N GLY A 335 -23.01 -9.77 -2.09
CA GLY A 335 -22.13 -10.64 -1.32
C GLY A 335 -22.57 -10.91 0.12
N ARG A 336 -23.70 -10.37 0.56
CA ARG A 336 -24.26 -10.64 1.90
C ARG A 336 -24.90 -12.02 1.98
N PRO A 337 -24.60 -12.84 3.01
CA PRO A 337 -25.13 -14.19 3.10
C PRO A 337 -26.64 -14.29 3.30
N GLU A 338 -27.24 -13.29 3.92
CA GLU A 338 -28.68 -13.28 4.18
C GLU A 338 -29.47 -13.10 2.87
N LEU A 339 -28.77 -12.71 1.79
CA LEU A 339 -29.29 -12.39 0.47
C LEU A 339 -28.46 -13.06 -0.64
N TRP A 340 -28.02 -14.33 -0.50
CA TRP A 340 -27.47 -15.14 -1.62
C TRP A 340 -28.51 -15.39 -2.75
N HIS A 341 -29.36 -14.42 -3.03
CA HIS A 341 -30.15 -14.37 -4.23
C HIS A 341 -29.17 -14.32 -5.39
N ARG A 342 -29.12 -15.43 -6.13
CA ARG A 342 -28.64 -15.47 -7.53
C ARG A 342 -29.40 -14.49 -8.45
N GLU A 343 -30.31 -13.69 -7.90
CA GLU A 343 -31.19 -12.75 -8.58
C GLU A 343 -30.55 -11.35 -8.72
N GLY A 344 -29.41 -11.10 -8.06
CA GLY A 344 -28.63 -9.88 -8.20
C GLY A 344 -28.72 -8.94 -7.01
N GLY A 345 -28.05 -7.79 -7.10
CA GLY A 345 -28.07 -6.73 -6.11
C GLY A 345 -27.40 -5.46 -6.61
N THR A 346 -27.42 -4.42 -5.77
CA THR A 346 -26.96 -3.09 -6.15
C THR A 346 -25.43 -3.03 -6.17
N TYR A 347 -24.89 -2.90 -7.37
CA TYR A 347 -23.52 -2.48 -7.62
C TYR A 347 -23.40 -0.97 -7.39
N ARG A 348 -22.45 -0.55 -6.56
CA ARG A 348 -22.17 0.86 -6.30
C ARG A 348 -20.66 1.06 -6.16
N VAL A 349 -20.10 1.94 -6.98
CA VAL A 349 -18.70 2.40 -6.88
C VAL A 349 -18.64 3.91 -7.01
N LEU A 350 -17.61 4.49 -6.41
CA LEU A 350 -17.30 5.91 -6.51
C LEU A 350 -16.06 6.08 -7.37
N GLN A 351 -16.18 6.85 -8.45
CA GLN A 351 -15.09 7.20 -9.33
C GLN A 351 -14.61 8.61 -8.99
N THR A 352 -13.31 8.79 -8.77
CA THR A 352 -12.69 10.10 -8.46
C THR A 352 -11.51 10.41 -9.38
N ASN A 353 -11.30 11.69 -9.71
CA ASN A 353 -10.13 12.13 -10.47
C ASN A 353 -8.86 11.85 -9.67
N ARG A 354 -7.85 11.25 -10.30
CA ARG A 354 -6.63 10.84 -9.61
C ARG A 354 -5.66 12.01 -9.47
N LYS A 355 -5.82 12.78 -8.39
CA LYS A 355 -4.77 13.65 -7.86
C LYS A 355 -4.57 13.38 -6.38
N GLN A 356 -3.54 12.63 -6.08
CA GLN A 356 -2.95 12.55 -4.74
C GLN A 356 -1.65 13.36 -4.76
N LEU A 357 -1.14 13.75 -3.59
CA LEU A 357 0.21 14.31 -3.55
C LEU A 357 1.19 13.25 -4.06
N LEU A 358 1.67 13.43 -5.30
CA LEU A 358 2.76 12.60 -5.79
C LEU A 358 3.98 12.90 -4.90
N ALA A 359 4.67 11.86 -4.43
CA ALA A 359 5.95 12.04 -3.74
C ALA A 359 6.93 12.88 -4.58
N GLU A 360 6.80 12.83 -5.91
CA GLU A 360 7.54 13.64 -6.87
C GLU A 360 7.05 15.10 -6.95
N GLU A 361 5.76 15.39 -6.76
CA GLU A 361 5.23 16.77 -6.70
C GLU A 361 5.57 17.48 -5.39
N LEU A 362 5.67 16.75 -4.27
CA LEU A 362 6.27 17.29 -3.05
C LEU A 362 7.72 17.73 -3.30
N THR A 363 8.44 16.98 -4.14
CA THR A 363 9.82 17.30 -4.54
C THR A 363 9.86 18.50 -5.50
N ALA A 364 8.91 18.58 -6.45
CA ALA A 364 8.83 19.67 -7.43
C ALA A 364 8.26 20.99 -6.87
N ARG A 365 7.33 20.95 -5.91
CA ARG A 365 6.84 22.12 -5.18
C ARG A 365 7.89 22.66 -4.21
N SER A 366 8.67 21.78 -3.59
CA SER A 366 9.89 22.17 -2.87
C SER A 366 10.84 22.94 -3.79
N ALA A 367 10.97 22.52 -5.05
CA ALA A 367 11.79 23.20 -6.05
C ALA A 367 11.20 24.55 -6.52
N ALA A 368 9.89 24.76 -6.46
CA ALA A 368 9.27 26.03 -6.84
C ALA A 368 9.38 27.11 -5.74
N ILE A 369 9.49 26.70 -4.47
CA ILE A 369 9.74 27.57 -3.32
C ILE A 369 11.20 28.11 -3.33
N GLU A 370 12.10 27.48 -4.10
CA GLU A 370 13.53 27.84 -4.27
C GLU A 370 13.78 29.26 -4.77
N ASN A 371 12.78 29.97 -5.31
CA ASN A 371 12.96 31.30 -5.89
C ASN A 371 12.72 32.48 -4.93
N THR A 372 12.42 32.24 -3.65
CA THR A 372 12.24 33.33 -2.69
C THR A 372 12.96 33.13 -1.36
N SER A 373 14.14 33.77 -1.28
CA SER A 373 14.80 34.31 -0.08
C SER A 373 15.64 33.38 0.82
N SER A 374 16.64 34.02 1.42
CA SER A 374 17.87 33.49 2.00
C SER A 374 17.84 33.40 3.54
N SER A 375 17.88 32.19 4.07
CA SER A 375 18.49 31.72 5.35
C SER A 375 17.90 30.33 5.69
N PRO A 376 18.58 29.45 6.45
CA PRO A 376 18.02 28.15 6.77
C PRO A 376 16.81 28.30 7.69
N THR A 377 15.62 28.04 7.17
CA THR A 377 14.38 28.01 7.93
C THR A 377 14.25 26.69 8.69
N GLU A 378 13.38 26.67 9.71
CA GLU A 378 12.96 25.49 10.50
C GLU A 378 12.54 24.30 9.61
N GLU A 379 12.08 24.60 8.40
CA GLU A 379 11.72 23.66 7.34
C GLU A 379 12.94 22.94 6.72
N GLN A 380 14.11 23.60 6.63
CA GLN A 380 15.35 22.96 6.17
C GLN A 380 15.91 21.97 7.20
N GLU A 381 15.72 22.24 8.50
CA GLU A 381 16.06 21.28 9.56
C GLU A 381 15.11 20.07 9.55
N SER A 382 13.83 20.29 9.30
CA SER A 382 12.84 19.22 9.08
C SER A 382 13.19 18.32 7.89
N LEU A 383 13.63 18.91 6.77
CA LEU A 383 14.07 18.15 5.59
C LEU A 383 15.32 17.30 5.85
N LEU A 384 16.28 17.82 6.62
CA LEU A 384 17.46 17.06 7.07
C LEU A 384 17.06 15.87 7.96
N GLN A 385 16.04 16.04 8.81
CA GLN A 385 15.49 14.95 9.62
C GLN A 385 14.77 13.89 8.77
N ILE A 386 14.02 14.29 7.75
CA ILE A 386 13.34 13.37 6.81
C ILE A 386 14.37 12.56 6.00
N GLN A 387 15.43 13.21 5.52
CA GLN A 387 16.52 12.54 4.81
C GLN A 387 17.29 11.57 5.71
N ALA A 388 17.57 11.96 6.96
CA ALA A 388 18.21 11.09 7.95
C ALA A 388 17.32 9.89 8.31
N ALA A 389 16.01 10.10 8.44
CA ALA A 389 15.04 9.02 8.67
C ALA A 389 15.01 8.04 7.47
N THR A 390 14.96 8.55 6.24
CA THR A 390 14.96 7.73 5.02
C THR A 390 16.24 6.92 4.88
N LEU A 391 17.40 7.51 5.22
CA LEU A 391 18.68 6.79 5.24
C LEU A 391 18.72 5.69 6.32
N GLY A 392 18.12 5.95 7.48
CA GLY A 392 17.91 4.95 8.53
C GLY A 392 17.07 3.76 8.04
N GLU A 393 15.98 4.02 7.33
CA GLU A 393 15.12 2.97 6.77
C GLU A 393 15.82 2.12 5.71
N LEU A 394 16.63 2.73 4.83
CA LEU A 394 17.42 1.95 3.87
C LEU A 394 18.48 1.10 4.55
N LYS A 395 19.10 1.63 5.61
CA LYS A 395 20.05 0.87 6.42
C LYS A 395 19.39 -0.34 7.07
N GLU A 396 18.25 -0.15 7.74
CA GLU A 396 17.49 -1.24 8.36
C GLU A 396 17.04 -2.28 7.32
N SER A 397 16.54 -1.82 6.17
CA SER A 397 16.15 -2.68 5.05
C SER A 397 17.33 -3.51 4.54
N PHE A 398 18.50 -2.89 4.38
CA PHE A 398 19.72 -3.55 3.96
C PHE A 398 20.18 -4.61 4.96
N GLU A 399 20.28 -4.23 6.25
CA GLU A 399 20.68 -5.14 7.33
C GLU A 399 19.72 -6.35 7.41
N SER A 400 18.41 -6.13 7.26
CA SER A 400 17.42 -7.20 7.19
C SER A 400 17.62 -8.16 6.01
N GLN A 401 17.96 -7.64 4.81
CA GLN A 401 18.29 -8.51 3.67
C GLN A 401 19.57 -9.32 3.92
N MET A 402 20.55 -8.74 4.61
CA MET A 402 21.78 -9.43 4.97
C MET A 402 21.52 -10.58 5.96
N ASP A 403 20.73 -10.34 6.99
CA ASP A 403 20.30 -11.38 7.94
C ASP A 403 19.53 -12.51 7.23
N ALA A 404 18.67 -12.17 6.26
CA ALA A 404 17.95 -13.16 5.45
C ALA A 404 18.90 -14.04 4.63
N ILE A 405 19.95 -13.46 4.02
CA ILE A 405 20.96 -14.21 3.27
C ILE A 405 21.75 -15.13 4.21
N ALA A 406 22.18 -14.65 5.37
CA ALA A 406 22.91 -15.45 6.35
C ALA A 406 22.07 -16.62 6.89
N THR A 407 20.81 -16.35 7.23
CA THR A 407 19.85 -17.36 7.69
C THR A 407 19.62 -18.43 6.62
N LYS A 408 19.45 -18.00 5.37
CA LYS A 408 19.22 -18.93 4.26
C LYS A 408 20.46 -19.76 3.93
N ALA A 409 21.66 -19.21 4.08
CA ALA A 409 22.91 -19.97 3.96
C ALA A 409 22.98 -21.09 5.00
N ALA A 410 22.59 -20.83 6.26
CA ALA A 410 22.54 -21.84 7.31
C ALA A 410 21.53 -22.96 7.00
N ILE A 411 20.33 -22.61 6.51
CA ILE A 411 19.31 -23.58 6.10
C ILE A 411 19.81 -24.46 4.95
N LEU A 412 20.40 -23.86 3.91
CA LEU A 412 20.95 -24.62 2.78
C LEU A 412 22.01 -25.62 3.22
N ARG A 413 22.84 -25.24 4.21
CA ARG A 413 23.84 -26.14 4.78
C ARG A 413 23.19 -27.31 5.51
N GLN A 414 22.16 -27.04 6.31
CA GLN A 414 21.40 -28.08 7.01
C GLN A 414 20.73 -29.06 6.04
N ASP A 415 20.28 -28.56 4.88
CA ASP A 415 19.61 -29.34 3.83
C ASP A 415 20.58 -30.10 2.90
N GLY A 416 21.90 -30.04 3.15
CA GLY A 416 22.92 -30.71 2.34
C GLY A 416 23.23 -30.02 1.00
N HIS A 417 22.89 -28.74 0.86
CA HIS A 417 23.17 -27.92 -0.32
C HIS A 417 24.42 -27.06 -0.11
N ASP A 418 25.57 -27.71 0.09
CA ASP A 418 26.81 -27.04 0.51
C ASP A 418 27.30 -25.96 -0.46
N ASP A 419 27.21 -26.19 -1.77
CA ASP A 419 27.64 -25.23 -2.80
C ASP A 419 26.82 -23.93 -2.75
N ALA A 420 25.50 -24.05 -2.64
CA ALA A 420 24.62 -22.89 -2.54
C ALA A 420 24.75 -22.19 -1.18
N ALA A 421 24.94 -22.95 -0.10
CA ALA A 421 25.21 -22.40 1.22
C ALA A 421 26.53 -21.61 1.24
N ASN A 422 27.58 -22.12 0.58
CA ASN A 422 28.86 -21.43 0.42
C ASN A 422 28.71 -20.16 -0.42
N ALA A 423 27.99 -20.23 -1.55
CA ALA A 423 27.74 -19.06 -2.39
C ALA A 423 26.93 -17.96 -1.67
N ALA A 424 25.96 -18.34 -0.84
CA ALA A 424 25.18 -17.41 -0.03
C ALA A 424 26.02 -16.76 1.07
N ALA A 425 26.84 -17.54 1.78
CA ALA A 425 27.75 -17.03 2.80
C ALA A 425 28.81 -16.09 2.21
N LEU A 426 29.35 -16.43 1.03
CA LEU A 426 30.30 -15.59 0.30
C LEU A 426 29.67 -14.27 -0.17
N LEU A 427 28.45 -14.33 -0.71
CA LEU A 427 27.68 -13.13 -1.06
C LEU A 427 27.50 -12.22 0.16
N HIS A 428 27.07 -12.80 1.29
CA HIS A 428 26.90 -12.07 2.54
C HIS A 428 28.18 -11.36 2.98
N GLN A 429 29.28 -12.11 3.03
CA GLN A 429 30.59 -11.59 3.43
C GLN A 429 31.04 -10.44 2.53
N LYS A 430 30.99 -10.60 1.20
CA LYS A 430 31.44 -9.58 0.25
C LYS A 430 30.62 -8.30 0.34
N VAL A 431 29.29 -8.43 0.45
CA VAL A 431 28.39 -7.28 0.57
C VAL A 431 28.57 -6.56 1.91
N MET A 432 28.72 -7.27 3.02
CA MET A 432 28.98 -6.66 4.33
C MET A 432 30.37 -6.03 4.43
N GLN A 433 31.37 -6.63 3.80
CA GLN A 433 32.71 -6.05 3.70
C GLN A 433 32.68 -4.75 2.90
N SER A 434 32.02 -4.74 1.74
CA SER A 434 31.85 -3.53 0.92
C SER A 434 31.05 -2.46 1.69
N TYR A 435 30.01 -2.86 2.42
CA TYR A 435 29.24 -1.96 3.26
C TYR A 435 30.09 -1.30 4.35
N GLY A 436 30.96 -2.05 5.04
CA GLY A 436 31.87 -1.50 6.05
C GLY A 436 33.02 -0.66 5.48
N GLU A 437 33.74 -1.19 4.49
CA GLU A 437 34.99 -0.60 3.98
C GLU A 437 34.76 0.47 2.92
N THR A 438 33.82 0.22 2.01
CA THR A 438 33.61 1.06 0.83
C THR A 438 32.52 2.11 1.08
N LEU A 439 31.38 1.70 1.63
CA LEU A 439 30.31 2.64 1.98
C LEU A 439 30.58 3.33 3.33
N GLY A 440 30.84 2.56 4.39
CA GLY A 440 30.98 3.07 5.76
C GLY A 440 32.22 3.94 5.99
N LYS A 441 33.40 3.47 5.60
CA LYS A 441 34.66 4.22 5.82
C LYS A 441 34.98 5.24 4.73
N ARG A 442 34.63 4.95 3.48
CA ARG A 442 35.05 5.75 2.31
C ARG A 442 33.92 6.54 1.65
N GLY A 443 32.65 6.27 2.00
CA GLY A 443 31.49 6.92 1.38
C GLY A 443 31.39 6.71 -0.13
N ASN A 444 32.06 5.69 -0.70
CA ASN A 444 32.16 5.52 -2.14
C ASN A 444 31.01 4.66 -2.66
N VAL A 445 29.84 5.29 -2.81
CA VAL A 445 28.59 4.63 -3.21
C VAL A 445 28.70 3.94 -4.57
N LYS A 446 29.44 4.53 -5.51
CA LYS A 446 29.66 3.94 -6.85
C LYS A 446 30.45 2.64 -6.75
N LEU A 447 31.56 2.64 -6.00
CA LEU A 447 32.37 1.44 -5.80
C LEU A 447 31.60 0.40 -4.99
N PHE A 448 30.85 0.79 -3.96
CA PHE A 448 29.99 -0.10 -3.19
C PHE A 448 28.98 -0.81 -4.09
N LYS A 449 28.27 -0.04 -4.93
CA LYS A 449 27.31 -0.60 -5.88
C LYS A 449 27.95 -1.60 -6.84
N GLN A 450 29.13 -1.26 -7.37
CA GLN A 450 29.88 -2.14 -8.26
C GLN A 450 30.30 -3.43 -7.54
N GLU A 451 30.91 -3.33 -6.36
CA GLU A 451 31.34 -4.48 -5.56
C GLU A 451 30.17 -5.39 -5.18
N CYS A 452 29.00 -4.84 -4.85
CA CYS A 452 27.80 -5.64 -4.61
C CYS A 452 27.26 -6.29 -5.89
N GLN A 453 27.27 -5.60 -7.03
CA GLN A 453 26.85 -6.18 -8.31
C GLN A 453 27.75 -7.35 -8.72
N ASP A 454 29.06 -7.20 -8.55
CA ASP A 454 30.04 -8.24 -8.82
C ASP A 454 29.82 -9.45 -7.88
N ALA A 455 29.61 -9.20 -6.58
CA ALA A 455 29.29 -10.25 -5.61
C ALA A 455 27.99 -11.00 -5.94
N ILE A 456 26.94 -10.28 -6.35
CA ILE A 456 25.67 -10.89 -6.79
C ILE A 456 25.89 -11.74 -8.04
N ALA A 457 26.64 -11.24 -9.03
CA ALA A 457 26.90 -11.94 -10.28
C ALA A 457 27.67 -13.24 -10.05
N GLU A 458 28.68 -13.22 -9.18
CA GLU A 458 29.50 -14.37 -8.82
C GLU A 458 28.71 -15.48 -8.13
N SER A 459 27.81 -15.13 -7.21
CA SER A 459 26.99 -16.11 -6.48
C SER A 459 25.74 -16.56 -7.26
N ARG A 460 25.41 -15.91 -8.38
CA ARG A 460 24.12 -16.07 -9.07
C ARG A 460 23.85 -17.49 -9.55
N SER A 461 24.83 -18.11 -10.21
CA SER A 461 24.67 -19.44 -10.83
C SER A 461 24.40 -20.53 -9.79
N ALA A 462 25.00 -20.42 -8.60
CA ALA A 462 24.78 -21.34 -7.49
C ALA A 462 23.44 -21.08 -6.77
N LEU A 463 22.98 -19.83 -6.70
CA LEU A 463 21.80 -19.45 -5.90
C LEU A 463 20.47 -19.50 -6.67
N GLU A 464 20.47 -19.24 -7.98
CA GLU A 464 19.23 -19.16 -8.78
C GLU A 464 18.50 -20.50 -8.93
N ASN A 465 19.21 -21.61 -8.73
CA ASN A 465 18.66 -22.96 -8.75
C ASN A 465 17.88 -23.32 -7.45
N HIS A 466 17.97 -22.49 -6.41
CA HIS A 466 17.30 -22.74 -5.12
C HIS A 466 16.08 -21.83 -4.93
N ARG A 467 14.94 -22.46 -4.58
CA ARG A 467 13.66 -21.77 -4.35
C ARG A 467 13.80 -20.74 -3.22
N GLY A 468 13.47 -19.49 -3.52
CA GLY A 468 13.47 -18.35 -2.59
C GLY A 468 14.60 -17.35 -2.77
N PHE A 469 15.75 -17.73 -3.37
CA PHE A 469 16.86 -16.79 -3.55
C PHE A 469 16.61 -15.73 -4.62
N LYS A 470 15.80 -16.03 -5.65
CA LYS A 470 15.43 -15.06 -6.68
C LYS A 470 14.76 -13.80 -6.12
N LEU A 471 13.98 -13.95 -5.05
CA LEU A 471 13.29 -12.83 -4.41
C LEU A 471 14.26 -12.01 -3.55
N ILE A 472 15.09 -12.68 -2.74
CA ILE A 472 16.13 -12.05 -1.91
C ILE A 472 17.11 -11.23 -2.77
N LEU A 473 17.59 -11.78 -3.89
CA LEU A 473 18.51 -11.10 -4.80
C LEU A 473 17.88 -9.87 -5.48
N ARG A 474 16.57 -9.93 -5.79
CA ARG A 474 15.83 -8.77 -6.34
C ARG A 474 15.70 -7.65 -5.32
N TYR A 475 15.36 -7.97 -4.07
CA TYR A 475 15.26 -6.97 -3.01
C TYR A 475 16.62 -6.36 -2.68
N LEU A 476 17.66 -7.18 -2.54
CA LEU A 476 19.02 -6.69 -2.32
C LEU A 476 19.47 -5.72 -3.43
N ALA A 477 19.25 -6.07 -4.71
CA ALA A 477 19.60 -5.21 -5.83
C ALA A 477 18.82 -3.88 -5.85
N ALA A 478 17.55 -3.90 -5.46
CA ALA A 478 16.73 -2.70 -5.31
C ALA A 478 17.26 -1.80 -4.18
N THR A 479 17.57 -2.36 -3.01
CA THR A 479 18.11 -1.63 -1.85
C THR A 479 19.46 -0.98 -2.17
N ILE A 480 20.39 -1.71 -2.81
CA ILE A 480 21.70 -1.16 -3.25
C ILE A 480 21.51 0.00 -4.22
N THR A 481 20.53 -0.09 -5.12
CA THR A 481 20.23 0.98 -6.06
C THR A 481 19.67 2.21 -5.34
N GLY A 482 18.83 2.01 -4.31
CA GLY A 482 18.31 3.07 -3.46
C GLY A 482 19.39 3.88 -2.73
N PHE A 483 20.44 3.22 -2.22
CA PHE A 483 21.62 3.90 -1.66
C PHE A 483 22.26 4.87 -2.66
N GLY A 484 22.32 4.50 -3.94
CA GLY A 484 22.85 5.35 -5.01
C GLY A 484 22.10 6.67 -5.20
N VAL A 485 20.77 6.61 -5.17
CA VAL A 485 19.91 7.76 -5.47
C VAL A 485 19.87 8.74 -4.29
N LEU A 486 19.76 8.22 -3.06
CA LEU A 486 19.59 9.05 -1.87
C LEU A 486 20.88 9.75 -1.42
N PHE A 487 22.05 9.12 -1.60
CA PHE A 487 23.32 9.78 -1.28
C PHE A 487 23.64 10.93 -2.25
N VAL A 488 23.28 10.78 -3.53
CA VAL A 488 23.39 11.87 -4.51
C VAL A 488 22.45 13.02 -4.12
N ALA A 489 21.22 12.72 -3.72
CA ALA A 489 20.27 13.72 -3.24
C ALA A 489 20.76 14.45 -1.96
N ALA A 490 21.37 13.72 -1.02
CA ALA A 490 21.90 14.28 0.22
C ALA A 490 23.13 15.19 0.02
N ASP A 491 24.08 14.81 -0.87
CA ASP A 491 25.23 15.67 -1.20
C ASP A 491 24.78 16.96 -1.92
N LEU A 492 23.81 16.84 -2.83
CA LEU A 492 23.22 17.99 -3.52
C LEU A 492 22.50 18.93 -2.55
N GLY A 493 21.69 18.39 -1.62
CA GLY A 493 20.96 19.18 -0.61
C GLY A 493 21.87 19.94 0.35
N TYR A 494 23.00 19.36 0.76
CA TYR A 494 23.95 20.05 1.64
C TYR A 494 24.85 21.04 0.90
N LYS A 495 25.25 20.73 -0.35
CA LYS A 495 25.92 21.70 -1.23
C LYS A 495 25.10 22.96 -1.37
N PHE A 496 23.79 22.76 -1.52
CA PHE A 496 22.81 23.84 -1.58
C PHE A 496 22.71 24.62 -0.26
N ALA A 497 22.61 23.94 0.90
CA ALA A 497 22.44 24.60 2.19
C ALA A 497 23.69 25.36 2.70
N THR A 498 24.89 24.90 2.35
CA THR A 498 26.14 25.40 2.96
C THR A 498 27.12 26.04 1.99
N GLY A 499 26.82 26.00 0.68
CA GLY A 499 27.76 26.38 -0.37
C GLY A 499 28.99 25.45 -0.47
N LYS A 500 28.99 24.33 0.26
CA LYS A 500 30.08 23.34 0.34
C LYS A 500 29.48 21.96 0.08
N HIS A 501 30.14 21.10 -0.69
CA HIS A 501 29.74 19.69 -0.77
C HIS A 501 29.62 19.06 0.62
N PHE A 502 28.69 18.11 0.84
CA PHE A 502 28.67 17.34 2.10
C PHE A 502 29.73 16.29 1.99
N SER A 503 30.96 16.73 2.13
CA SER A 503 32.05 15.80 2.26
C SER A 503 32.09 15.32 3.69
N PHE A 504 31.79 14.03 3.87
CA PHE A 504 32.60 13.27 4.82
C PHE A 504 34.07 13.27 4.37
N PHE A 505 34.43 13.34 3.07
CA PHE A 505 35.82 13.60 2.62
C PHE A 505 35.97 14.19 1.20
N GLN A 506 37.00 15.03 1.03
CA GLN A 506 37.44 15.63 -0.24
C GLN A 506 37.96 14.58 -1.25
N THR A 507 37.50 14.61 -2.50
CA THR A 507 38.23 14.00 -3.63
C THR A 507 38.11 14.79 -4.93
N LYS A 508 39.06 14.50 -5.83
CA LYS A 508 39.42 15.12 -7.11
C LYS A 508 38.31 15.21 -8.19
N THR A 509 37.07 14.87 -7.88
CA THR A 509 35.93 14.90 -8.82
C THR A 509 35.38 16.33 -9.01
N ALA A 510 35.64 17.24 -8.06
CA ALA A 510 35.26 18.67 -8.17
C ALA A 510 35.92 19.40 -9.37
N GLN A 511 37.08 18.93 -9.84
CA GLN A 511 37.74 19.48 -11.04
C GLN A 511 37.14 18.98 -12.36
N MET A 512 36.49 17.81 -12.36
CA MET A 512 35.82 17.28 -13.56
C MET A 512 34.46 17.95 -13.77
N LEU A 513 33.76 18.32 -12.70
CA LEU A 513 32.50 19.05 -12.76
C LEU A 513 32.67 20.51 -13.19
N SER A 514 33.74 21.20 -12.78
CA SER A 514 34.02 22.56 -13.27
C SER A 514 34.35 22.59 -14.77
N THR A 515 34.90 21.49 -15.31
CA THR A 515 35.18 21.35 -16.75
C THR A 515 33.89 21.12 -17.53
N LEU A 516 32.92 20.40 -16.96
CA LEU A 516 31.59 20.20 -17.53
C LEU A 516 30.76 21.49 -17.47
N GLU A 517 30.84 22.24 -16.37
CA GLU A 517 30.21 23.56 -16.20
C GLU A 517 30.78 24.59 -17.18
N GLN A 518 32.11 24.64 -17.37
CA GLN A 518 32.72 25.50 -18.40
C GLN A 518 32.29 25.10 -19.83
N THR A 519 32.16 23.80 -20.10
CA THR A 519 31.70 23.31 -21.42
C THR A 519 30.24 23.69 -21.67
N LEU A 520 29.39 23.67 -20.62
CA LEU A 520 27.99 24.05 -20.68
C LEU A 520 27.80 25.57 -20.77
N GLU A 521 28.62 26.38 -20.09
CA GLU A 521 28.64 27.84 -20.21
C GLU A 521 29.12 28.32 -21.58
N GLN A 522 30.06 27.60 -22.21
CA GLN A 522 30.50 27.90 -23.58
C GLN A 522 29.41 27.53 -24.60
N ALA A 523 28.72 26.41 -24.40
CA ALA A 523 27.61 25.98 -25.25
C ALA A 523 26.38 26.91 -25.15
N THR A 524 26.20 27.64 -24.05
CA THR A 524 25.11 28.63 -23.89
C THR A 524 25.46 30.02 -24.41
N LYS A 525 26.74 30.34 -24.66
CA LYS A 525 27.18 31.64 -25.18
C LYS A 525 27.24 31.72 -26.71
N GLU A 526 27.12 30.61 -27.44
CA GLU A 526 27.28 30.57 -28.91
C GLU A 526 25.99 30.45 -29.73
N HIS A 527 24.83 30.88 -29.21
CA HIS A 527 23.62 31.07 -30.03
C HIS A 527 23.19 32.55 -30.08
N PRO A 528 23.65 33.34 -31.07
CA PRO A 528 23.02 34.61 -31.38
C PRO A 528 21.68 34.37 -32.08
N SER A 529 20.64 35.03 -31.59
CA SER A 529 19.32 35.12 -32.19
C SER A 529 19.39 35.70 -33.61
N GLU A 530 19.03 34.92 -34.63
CA GLU A 530 18.62 35.46 -35.93
C GLU A 530 17.21 36.03 -35.82
N GLN A 531 17.11 37.37 -35.80
CA GLN A 531 15.86 38.08 -36.04
C GLN A 531 15.56 38.09 -37.54
N THR A 532 14.42 37.50 -37.90
CA THR A 532 13.77 37.68 -39.20
C THR A 532 12.89 38.94 -39.13
N THR A 533 13.18 39.93 -39.98
CA THR A 533 12.19 40.93 -40.40
C THR A 533 12.23 41.05 -41.93
N HIS A 534 11.08 40.78 -42.54
CA HIS A 534 10.66 41.24 -43.87
C HIS A 534 9.15 41.48 -43.76
N PRO A 535 8.53 42.39 -44.54
CA PRO A 535 9.08 43.27 -45.58
C PRO A 535 9.31 44.72 -45.15
#